data_AF-A0A7Y8TGT2-F1
#
_entry.id   AF-A0A7Y8TGT2-F1
#
_cell.length_a   1.000
_cell.length_b   1.000
_cell.length_c   1.000
_cell.angle_alpha   90.00
_cell.angle_beta   90.00
_cell.angle_gamma   90.00
#
_symmetry.space_group_name_H-M   'P 1'
#
loop_
_entity.id
_entity.type
_entity.pdbx_description
1 polymer ?
#
loop_
_entity_poly.entity_id
_entity_poly.type
_entity_poly.pdbx_seq_one_letter_code
_entity_poly.pdbx_strand_id
1 'polypeptide(L)'
;MEDKWFIFYENDYLFFHRSWTGFGLYKAQIIKEQVGYSIHEFWAERNQEKYSNKDDNTDIETFSFLIAQGLLEIDVREIFVVNNIKNETDCVKGWSNFGNLLFKNKCIDYSDKIKSVLFGVAVGDALGVPVEFKSRQTLKRNPVTDMIGYGTHNMPKGTFSDDSSLTFCLAEALAKEFDLNTIGQYFVMWLNNNFWTARGTVFDIGIATRQAIGRIAKGEQPDLAGDAKETSNGNGALMRISPLLFYLLNKPINERFEITKQVSSITHGHIRSVIACFYYLEFARQLYEENDKFEIYKNLQTTISSYLILQSISPKEIAIFDRLLKEDIYNLTEAKIYSSGYVLHTLEASIWCLLTTDSYKDAVLKAVNFGEDTDTTGAVTGGLAGLLYGFCHIPTKWIGQLARKNDIENLAERLCEKIANY
;
A
#
# COMPACT_ATOMS: atom_id res chain seq x y z
N MET A 1 19.25 -25.86 35.80
CA MET A 1 20.34 -24.99 35.29
C MET A 1 19.72 -24.19 34.17
N GLU A 2 19.94 -22.88 34.14
CA GLU A 2 19.56 -22.10 32.95
C GLU A 2 20.37 -22.64 31.77
N ASP A 3 19.66 -23.10 30.74
CA ASP A 3 20.25 -23.59 29.50
C ASP A 3 20.89 -22.40 28.76
N LYS A 4 22.15 -22.10 29.11
CA LYS A 4 22.95 -21.05 28.47
C LYS A 4 23.67 -21.59 27.23
N TRP A 5 23.68 -20.77 26.18
CA TRP A 5 24.24 -21.11 24.87
C TRP A 5 25.32 -20.10 24.48
N PHE A 6 26.39 -20.60 23.86
CA PHE A 6 27.36 -19.78 23.14
C PHE A 6 27.06 -19.88 21.66
N ILE A 7 26.79 -18.73 21.05
CA ILE A 7 26.44 -18.63 19.64
C ILE A 7 27.46 -17.73 18.96
N PHE A 8 28.04 -18.18 17.85
CA PHE A 8 28.99 -17.39 17.09
C PHE A 8 28.85 -17.65 15.59
N TYR A 9 29.31 -16.69 14.79
CA TYR A 9 29.25 -16.71 13.33
C TYR A 9 30.66 -16.80 12.75
N GLU A 10 30.91 -17.78 11.88
CA GLU A 10 32.19 -17.97 11.21
C GLU A 10 32.00 -18.65 9.83
N ASN A 11 32.66 -18.15 8.78
CA ASN A 11 32.66 -18.73 7.43
C ASN A 11 31.27 -19.04 6.85
N ASP A 12 30.30 -18.14 7.06
CA ASP A 12 28.89 -18.29 6.65
C ASP A 12 28.08 -19.32 7.43
N TYR A 13 28.56 -19.70 8.63
CA TYR A 13 27.85 -20.60 9.54
C TYR A 13 27.61 -19.95 10.89
N LEU A 14 26.41 -20.14 11.43
CA LEU A 14 26.12 -19.96 12.85
C LEU A 14 26.36 -21.28 13.59
N PHE A 15 27.05 -21.22 14.73
CA PHE A 15 27.34 -22.36 15.58
C PHE A 15 26.69 -22.18 16.95
N PHE A 16 26.09 -23.24 17.49
CA PHE A 16 25.37 -23.23 18.76
C PHE A 16 25.98 -24.25 19.71
N HIS A 17 26.62 -23.76 20.76
CA HIS A 17 27.31 -24.58 21.75
C HIS A 17 26.64 -24.47 23.12
N ARG A 18 26.56 -25.59 23.86
CA ARG A 18 26.13 -25.56 25.26
C ARG A 18 27.22 -24.95 26.12
N SER A 19 26.86 -23.98 26.96
CA SER A 19 27.87 -23.20 27.69
C SER A 19 28.65 -24.00 28.73
N TRP A 20 28.09 -25.07 29.28
CA TRP A 20 28.71 -25.86 30.34
C TRP A 20 29.49 -27.08 29.83
N THR A 21 29.20 -27.58 28.62
CA THR A 21 29.98 -28.67 28.00
C THR A 21 30.94 -28.19 26.92
N GLY A 22 30.67 -27.02 26.32
CA GLY A 22 31.37 -26.54 25.13
C GLY A 22 31.03 -27.32 23.85
N PHE A 23 30.14 -28.31 23.92
CA PHE A 23 29.77 -29.11 22.76
C PHE A 23 28.93 -28.30 21.78
N GLY A 24 29.32 -28.32 20.51
CA GLY A 24 28.55 -27.77 19.40
C GLY A 24 27.41 -28.72 19.08
N LEU A 25 26.17 -28.27 19.31
CA LEU A 25 24.98 -29.08 19.11
C LEU A 25 24.29 -28.76 17.80
N TYR A 26 24.33 -27.51 17.36
CA TYR A 26 23.77 -27.11 16.08
C TYR A 26 24.76 -26.28 15.29
N LYS A 27 24.65 -26.37 13.97
CA LYS A 27 25.17 -25.37 13.06
C LYS A 27 24.18 -25.11 11.95
N ALA A 28 24.14 -23.89 11.44
CA ALA A 28 23.30 -23.52 10.30
C ALA A 28 24.10 -22.68 9.32
N GLN A 29 24.05 -23.03 8.04
CA GLN A 29 24.64 -22.21 6.99
C GLN A 29 23.69 -21.07 6.69
N ILE A 30 24.22 -19.86 6.71
CA ILE A 30 23.48 -18.63 6.48
C ILE A 30 23.97 -18.02 5.17
N ILE A 31 23.06 -17.88 4.21
CA ILE A 31 23.36 -17.21 2.94
C ILE A 31 22.81 -15.80 3.01
N LYS A 32 23.65 -14.83 2.62
CA LYS A 32 23.21 -13.45 2.46
C LYS A 32 22.41 -13.35 1.17
N GLU A 33 21.15 -12.97 1.29
CA GLU A 33 20.26 -12.70 0.17
C GLU A 33 20.26 -11.20 -0.15
N GLN A 34 19.59 -10.83 -1.26
CA GLN A 34 19.41 -9.41 -1.63
C GLN A 34 18.78 -8.60 -0.49
N VAL A 35 17.91 -9.23 0.32
CA VAL A 35 17.28 -8.60 1.47
C VAL A 35 17.32 -9.56 2.66
N GLY A 36 18.41 -9.50 3.42
CA GLY A 36 18.58 -10.25 4.67
C GLY A 36 19.38 -11.54 4.50
N TYR A 37 18.99 -12.56 5.25
CA TYR A 37 19.73 -13.81 5.35
C TYR A 37 18.77 -15.00 5.37
N SER A 38 19.10 -16.08 4.68
CA SER A 38 18.35 -17.34 4.65
C SER A 38 19.17 -18.47 5.29
N ILE A 39 18.50 -19.44 5.93
CA ILE A 39 19.16 -20.68 6.35
C ILE A 39 19.10 -21.65 5.19
N HIS A 40 20.27 -22.01 4.66
CA HIS A 40 20.38 -22.92 3.52
C HIS A 40 20.52 -24.37 3.97
N GLU A 41 21.31 -24.61 5.02
CA GLU A 41 21.53 -25.94 5.57
C GLU A 41 21.53 -25.89 7.11
N PHE A 42 21.02 -26.95 7.74
CA PHE A 42 20.95 -27.08 9.20
C PHE A 42 21.46 -28.46 9.61
N TRP A 43 22.27 -28.50 10.66
CA TRP A 43 22.79 -29.72 11.25
C TRP A 43 22.55 -29.73 12.74
N ALA A 44 22.22 -30.92 13.25
CA ALA A 44 22.17 -31.21 14.66
C ALA A 44 23.11 -32.37 15.00
N GLU A 45 23.77 -32.29 16.15
CA GLU A 45 24.62 -33.35 16.68
C GLU A 45 23.79 -34.61 16.93
N ARG A 46 24.35 -35.78 16.58
CA ARG A 46 23.67 -37.08 16.73
C ARG A 46 24.47 -38.06 17.57
N ASN A 47 25.68 -37.68 18.00
CA ASN A 47 26.42 -38.43 18.99
C ASN A 47 25.71 -38.37 20.35
N GLN A 48 25.19 -39.51 20.78
CA GLN A 48 24.38 -39.67 21.99
C GLN A 48 25.14 -39.39 23.29
N GLU A 49 26.47 -39.42 23.26
CA GLU A 49 27.30 -39.03 24.41
C GLU A 49 27.36 -37.51 24.58
N LYS A 50 27.13 -36.75 23.50
CA LYS A 50 27.16 -35.28 23.47
C LYS A 50 25.77 -34.66 23.49
N TYR A 51 24.80 -35.32 22.87
CA TYR A 51 23.44 -34.82 22.75
C TYR A 51 22.43 -35.96 22.75
N SER A 52 21.53 -35.95 23.74
CA SER A 52 20.60 -37.04 23.98
C SER A 52 19.32 -36.98 23.14
N ASN A 53 19.03 -35.82 22.51
CA ASN A 53 17.86 -35.71 21.64
C ASN A 53 18.08 -36.46 20.32
N LYS A 54 17.02 -37.09 19.82
CA LYS A 54 16.99 -37.84 18.56
C LYS A 54 15.81 -37.45 17.67
N ASP A 55 14.94 -36.57 18.15
CA ASP A 55 13.77 -36.13 17.42
C ASP A 55 14.09 -34.82 16.68
N ASP A 56 14.03 -34.90 15.35
CA ASP A 56 14.33 -33.78 14.47
C ASP A 56 13.36 -32.60 14.72
N ASN A 57 12.11 -32.86 15.08
CA ASN A 57 11.14 -31.79 15.37
C ASN A 57 11.53 -31.01 16.63
N THR A 58 11.88 -31.72 17.71
CA THR A 58 12.36 -31.12 18.95
C THR A 58 13.66 -30.32 18.73
N ASP A 59 14.54 -30.77 17.83
CA ASP A 59 15.75 -30.03 17.46
C ASP A 59 15.43 -28.74 16.72
N ILE A 60 14.50 -28.82 15.76
CA ILE A 60 14.03 -27.66 15.00
C ILE A 60 13.38 -26.64 15.94
N GLU A 61 12.51 -27.09 16.86
CA GLU A 61 11.88 -26.20 17.85
C GLU A 61 12.91 -25.52 18.75
N THR A 62 13.87 -26.29 19.26
CA THR A 62 14.93 -25.78 20.12
C THR A 62 15.81 -24.79 19.37
N PHE A 63 16.24 -25.13 18.15
CA PHE A 63 17.05 -24.24 17.32
C PHE A 63 16.29 -22.94 16.99
N SER A 64 15.01 -23.06 16.63
CA SER A 64 14.15 -21.92 16.31
C SER A 64 13.98 -20.98 17.50
N PHE A 65 13.81 -21.55 18.69
CA PHE A 65 13.77 -20.80 19.95
C PHE A 65 15.08 -20.04 20.21
N LEU A 66 16.23 -20.67 19.96
CA LEU A 66 17.55 -20.04 20.14
C LEU A 66 17.80 -18.90 19.16
N ILE A 67 17.34 -19.03 17.91
CA ILE A 67 17.39 -17.92 16.95
C ILE A 67 16.47 -16.79 17.41
N ALA A 68 15.19 -17.09 17.62
CA ALA A 68 14.17 -16.08 17.90
C ALA A 68 14.44 -15.34 19.21
N GLN A 69 14.65 -16.05 20.32
CA GLN A 69 14.89 -15.42 21.61
C GLN A 69 16.36 -15.05 21.81
N GLY A 70 17.29 -15.91 21.41
CA GLY A 70 18.71 -15.78 21.76
C GLY A 70 19.53 -14.87 20.84
N LEU A 71 19.14 -14.71 19.57
CA LEU A 71 19.81 -13.81 18.63
C LEU A 71 18.97 -12.60 18.24
N LEU A 72 17.65 -12.79 18.10
CA LEU A 72 16.74 -11.77 17.58
C LEU A 72 15.93 -11.07 18.68
N GLU A 73 16.02 -11.52 19.93
CA GLU A 73 15.30 -10.97 21.10
C GLU A 73 13.77 -10.91 20.94
N ILE A 74 13.19 -11.84 20.19
CA ILE A 74 11.75 -11.98 19.96
C ILE A 74 11.11 -12.85 21.06
N ASP A 75 10.00 -12.40 21.68
CA ASP A 75 9.25 -13.21 22.65
C ASP A 75 8.36 -14.25 21.94
N VAL A 76 8.78 -15.51 22.02
CA VAL A 76 8.13 -16.64 21.35
C VAL A 76 6.86 -17.15 22.03
N ARG A 77 6.51 -16.65 23.23
CA ARG A 77 5.33 -17.14 23.99
C ARG A 77 3.99 -16.78 23.35
N GLU A 78 3.95 -15.78 22.47
CA GLU A 78 2.75 -15.46 21.68
C GLU A 78 2.56 -16.37 20.44
N ILE A 79 3.61 -17.08 20.02
CA ILE A 79 3.61 -17.86 18.77
C ILE A 79 2.94 -19.23 18.94
N PHE A 80 3.12 -19.88 20.09
CA PHE A 80 2.65 -21.25 20.33
C PHE A 80 1.20 -21.36 20.85
N VAL A 81 0.53 -20.25 21.14
CA VAL A 81 -0.88 -20.26 21.58
C VAL A 81 -1.85 -20.60 20.42
N VAL A 82 -1.39 -20.50 19.16
CA VAL A 82 -2.21 -20.75 17.98
C VAL A 82 -1.64 -21.91 17.16
N ASN A 83 -1.95 -23.14 17.58
CA ASN A 83 -2.37 -24.30 16.75
C ASN A 83 -1.80 -25.65 17.24
N ASN A 84 -2.72 -26.58 17.53
CA ASN A 84 -2.46 -28.01 17.65
C ASN A 84 -2.02 -28.57 16.27
N ILE A 85 -0.72 -28.80 16.09
CA ILE A 85 -0.13 -29.48 14.93
C ILE A 85 -0.45 -30.99 15.05
N LYS A 86 -1.09 -31.59 14.05
CA LYS A 86 -1.59 -32.99 14.13
C LYS A 86 -1.10 -33.93 13.04
N ASN A 87 -0.33 -33.48 12.03
CA ASN A 87 0.25 -34.34 10.98
C ASN A 87 1.40 -33.67 10.20
N GLU A 88 2.15 -34.46 9.42
CA GLU A 88 3.34 -34.02 8.64
C GLU A 88 3.05 -32.90 7.63
N THR A 89 1.84 -32.84 7.06
CA THR A 89 1.40 -31.73 6.19
C THR A 89 1.21 -30.40 6.93
N ASP A 90 0.90 -30.46 8.23
CA ASP A 90 0.82 -29.27 9.08
C ASP A 90 2.21 -28.76 9.48
N CYS A 91 3.25 -29.60 9.50
CA CYS A 91 4.64 -29.17 9.75
C CYS A 91 5.17 -28.26 8.63
N VAL A 92 4.87 -28.57 7.36
CA VAL A 92 5.30 -27.74 6.21
C VAL A 92 4.55 -26.39 6.19
N LYS A 93 3.26 -26.36 6.53
CA LYS A 93 2.49 -25.11 6.66
C LYS A 93 2.87 -24.30 7.90
N GLY A 94 3.19 -24.98 8.99
CA GLY A 94 3.79 -24.38 10.19
C GLY A 94 5.11 -23.69 9.85
N TRP A 95 5.95 -24.30 9.01
CA TRP A 95 7.20 -23.72 8.51
C TRP A 95 6.99 -22.53 7.58
N SER A 96 6.03 -22.55 6.65
CA SER A 96 5.73 -21.36 5.82
C SER A 96 5.23 -20.19 6.68
N ASN A 97 4.37 -20.46 7.66
CA ASN A 97 3.87 -19.43 8.58
C ASN A 97 4.95 -18.94 9.55
N PHE A 98 5.86 -19.81 9.98
CA PHE A 98 6.97 -19.48 10.89
C PHE A 98 8.12 -18.77 10.16
N GLY A 99 8.43 -19.15 8.92
CA GLY A 99 9.31 -18.39 8.03
C GLY A 99 8.77 -16.98 7.78
N ASN A 100 7.47 -16.86 7.47
CA ASN A 100 6.81 -15.56 7.35
C ASN A 100 6.84 -14.74 8.67
N LEU A 101 6.96 -15.38 9.84
CA LEU A 101 7.11 -14.73 11.13
C LEU A 101 8.56 -14.33 11.44
N LEU A 102 9.55 -15.16 11.09
CA LEU A 102 10.99 -14.90 11.30
C LEU A 102 11.52 -13.79 10.38
N PHE A 103 10.97 -13.67 9.16
CA PHE A 103 11.36 -12.62 8.20
C PHE A 103 10.53 -11.33 8.32
N LYS A 104 9.56 -11.30 9.24
CA LYS A 104 8.66 -10.17 9.46
C LYS A 104 9.36 -8.88 9.89
N ASN A 105 10.65 -8.93 10.22
CA ASN A 105 11.46 -7.78 10.63
C ASN A 105 12.70 -7.51 9.78
N LYS A 106 12.77 -7.93 8.50
CA LYS A 106 13.74 -7.30 7.55
C LYS A 106 13.59 -7.55 6.06
N CYS A 107 12.46 -8.08 5.57
CA CYS A 107 12.19 -8.10 4.14
C CYS A 107 10.73 -7.69 3.93
N ILE A 108 10.51 -6.47 3.43
CA ILE A 108 9.17 -6.00 3.11
C ILE A 108 8.67 -6.91 1.99
N ASP A 109 7.60 -7.68 2.25
CA ASP A 109 6.91 -8.36 1.16
C ASP A 109 6.26 -7.28 0.30
N TYR A 110 6.99 -6.84 -0.73
CA TYR A 110 6.50 -5.90 -1.73
C TYR A 110 5.17 -6.40 -2.30
N SER A 111 4.99 -7.72 -2.42
CA SER A 111 3.74 -8.30 -2.90
C SER A 111 2.58 -7.95 -1.97
N ASP A 112 2.74 -8.10 -0.66
CA ASP A 112 1.70 -7.75 0.31
C ASP A 112 1.42 -6.25 0.33
N LYS A 113 2.44 -5.40 0.33
CA LYS A 113 2.24 -3.93 0.31
C LYS A 113 1.62 -3.45 -1.02
N ILE A 114 2.01 -4.03 -2.15
CA ILE A 114 1.42 -3.73 -3.47
C ILE A 114 -0.03 -4.21 -3.52
N LYS A 115 -0.32 -5.45 -3.09
CA LYS A 115 -1.68 -5.97 -2.99
C LYS A 115 -2.53 -5.08 -2.08
N SER A 116 -1.98 -4.65 -0.94
CA SER A 116 -2.63 -3.75 0.01
C SER A 116 -3.07 -2.45 -0.67
N VAL A 117 -2.20 -1.83 -1.47
CA VAL A 117 -2.53 -0.60 -2.19
C VAL A 117 -3.53 -0.85 -3.31
N LEU A 118 -3.26 -1.81 -4.20
CA LEU A 118 -4.09 -2.06 -5.39
C LEU A 118 -5.50 -2.54 -5.04
N PHE A 119 -5.64 -3.49 -4.11
CA PHE A 119 -6.95 -3.92 -3.62
C PHE A 119 -7.59 -2.88 -2.71
N GLY A 120 -6.78 -2.15 -1.94
CA GLY A 120 -7.25 -1.06 -1.09
C GLY A 120 -8.00 0.00 -1.88
N VAL A 121 -7.40 0.47 -2.98
CA VAL A 121 -8.03 1.38 -3.95
C VAL A 121 -9.28 0.76 -4.56
N ALA A 122 -9.16 -0.45 -5.11
CA ALA A 122 -10.26 -1.12 -5.84
C ALA A 122 -11.51 -1.35 -5.00
N VAL A 123 -11.34 -1.78 -3.74
CA VAL A 123 -12.46 -1.97 -2.82
C VAL A 123 -13.09 -0.64 -2.43
N GLY A 124 -12.29 0.39 -2.18
CA GLY A 124 -12.77 1.72 -1.82
C GLY A 124 -13.60 2.37 -2.94
N ASP A 125 -13.07 2.33 -4.15
CA ASP A 125 -13.75 2.73 -5.39
C ASP A 125 -15.08 1.97 -5.55
N ALA A 126 -15.03 0.63 -5.60
CA ALA A 126 -16.23 -0.18 -5.86
C ALA A 126 -17.31 -0.09 -4.77
N LEU A 127 -16.96 0.33 -3.54
CA LEU A 127 -17.93 0.66 -2.49
C LEU A 127 -18.62 2.00 -2.73
N GLY A 128 -17.92 2.97 -3.32
CA GLY A 128 -18.42 4.31 -3.61
C GLY A 128 -19.25 4.40 -4.89
N VAL A 129 -18.91 3.66 -5.95
CA VAL A 129 -19.60 3.73 -7.27
C VAL A 129 -21.13 3.69 -7.19
N PRO A 130 -21.78 2.81 -6.40
CA PRO A 130 -23.24 2.76 -6.28
C PRO A 130 -23.90 4.05 -5.76
N VAL A 131 -23.17 4.83 -4.97
CA VAL A 131 -23.69 5.98 -4.21
C VAL A 131 -23.04 7.30 -4.57
N GLU A 132 -22.31 7.33 -5.69
CA GLU A 132 -21.72 8.55 -6.19
C GLU A 132 -22.79 9.62 -6.46
N PHE A 133 -22.44 10.87 -6.20
CA PHE A 133 -23.30 12.06 -6.23
C PHE A 133 -24.46 12.05 -5.22
N LYS A 134 -24.57 11.07 -4.32
CA LYS A 134 -25.52 11.12 -3.21
C LYS A 134 -25.05 12.13 -2.17
N SER A 135 -25.96 12.96 -1.68
CA SER A 135 -25.62 13.90 -0.62
C SER A 135 -25.30 13.19 0.69
N ARG A 136 -24.42 13.79 1.50
CA ARG A 136 -24.12 13.32 2.87
C ARG A 136 -25.36 13.04 3.70
N GLN A 137 -26.38 13.91 3.60
CA GLN A 137 -27.64 13.75 4.33
C GLN A 137 -28.39 12.47 3.93
N THR A 138 -28.31 12.09 2.65
CA THR A 138 -28.90 10.86 2.14
C THR A 138 -28.19 9.65 2.73
N LEU A 139 -26.85 9.64 2.72
CA LEU A 139 -26.05 8.54 3.25
C LEU A 139 -26.08 8.46 4.77
N LYS A 140 -26.30 9.57 5.49
CA LYS A 140 -26.59 9.50 6.94
C LYS A 140 -27.88 8.76 7.27
N ARG A 141 -28.88 8.82 6.39
CA ARG A 141 -30.17 8.14 6.59
C ARG A 141 -30.11 6.68 6.16
N ASN A 142 -29.37 6.39 5.10
CA ASN A 142 -29.20 5.05 4.55
C ASN A 142 -27.72 4.80 4.22
N PRO A 143 -26.89 4.51 5.23
CA PRO A 143 -25.45 4.40 5.04
C PRO A 143 -25.07 3.13 4.26
N VAL A 144 -24.00 3.24 3.48
CA VAL A 144 -23.30 2.08 2.93
C VAL A 144 -22.63 1.35 4.08
N THR A 145 -22.94 0.07 4.23
CA THR A 145 -22.41 -0.80 5.31
C THR A 145 -21.68 -2.03 4.77
N ASP A 146 -21.89 -2.34 3.49
CA ASP A 146 -21.32 -3.46 2.77
C ASP A 146 -21.27 -3.08 1.28
N MET A 147 -20.53 -3.86 0.50
CA MET A 147 -20.48 -3.68 -0.94
C MET A 147 -21.88 -3.91 -1.52
N ILE A 148 -22.35 -2.95 -2.30
CA ILE A 148 -23.63 -3.04 -3.00
C ILE A 148 -23.38 -2.86 -4.50
N GLY A 149 -24.39 -3.14 -5.31
CA GLY A 149 -24.35 -2.89 -6.74
C GLY A 149 -25.58 -2.11 -7.13
N TYR A 150 -25.57 -1.66 -8.38
CA TYR A 150 -26.54 -0.75 -8.98
C TYR A 150 -26.57 0.59 -8.24
N GLY A 151 -27.34 1.55 -8.74
CA GLY A 151 -27.30 2.92 -8.22
C GLY A 151 -26.93 3.89 -9.31
N THR A 152 -26.05 4.85 -9.03
CA THR A 152 -25.74 5.99 -9.89
C THR A 152 -25.43 5.59 -11.33
N HIS A 153 -24.52 4.64 -11.52
CA HIS A 153 -24.12 4.15 -12.86
C HIS A 153 -24.81 2.84 -13.29
N ASN A 154 -25.75 2.33 -12.48
CA ASN A 154 -26.44 1.06 -12.70
C ASN A 154 -25.50 -0.15 -12.96
N MET A 155 -24.30 -0.13 -12.35
CA MET A 155 -23.29 -1.18 -12.51
C MET A 155 -23.44 -2.30 -11.49
N PRO A 156 -23.18 -3.58 -11.81
CA PRO A 156 -23.25 -4.67 -10.84
C PRO A 156 -22.30 -4.47 -9.66
N LYS A 157 -22.53 -5.22 -8.59
CA LYS A 157 -21.70 -5.21 -7.38
C LYS A 157 -20.21 -5.47 -7.70
N GLY A 158 -19.33 -4.77 -7.00
CA GLY A 158 -17.87 -4.89 -7.11
C GLY A 158 -17.28 -4.32 -8.39
N THR A 159 -18.04 -3.50 -9.12
CA THR A 159 -17.54 -2.75 -10.27
C THR A 159 -16.81 -1.51 -9.77
N PHE A 160 -15.55 -1.36 -10.14
CA PHE A 160 -14.73 -0.17 -9.90
C PHE A 160 -14.81 0.80 -11.12
N SER A 161 -14.55 2.10 -10.92
CA SER A 161 -14.67 3.20 -11.89
C SER A 161 -13.34 3.55 -12.58
N ASP A 162 -13.20 4.79 -13.04
CA ASP A 162 -11.97 5.30 -13.65
C ASP A 162 -10.82 5.44 -12.64
N ASP A 163 -11.11 5.62 -11.35
CA ASP A 163 -10.14 5.62 -10.26
C ASP A 163 -9.23 4.39 -10.29
N SER A 164 -9.82 3.22 -10.12
CA SER A 164 -9.06 1.96 -10.14
C SER A 164 -8.56 1.64 -11.54
N SER A 165 -9.34 1.92 -12.59
CA SER A 165 -8.92 1.63 -13.96
C SER A 165 -7.61 2.36 -14.31
N LEU A 166 -7.52 3.66 -14.00
CA LEU A 166 -6.34 4.46 -14.25
C LEU A 166 -5.21 4.18 -13.25
N THR A 167 -5.54 3.79 -12.01
CA THR A 167 -4.57 3.24 -11.05
C THR A 167 -3.87 2.02 -11.65
N PHE A 168 -4.63 1.07 -12.17
CA PHE A 168 -4.09 -0.14 -12.76
C PHE A 168 -3.32 0.14 -14.04
N CYS A 169 -3.74 1.11 -14.86
CA CYS A 169 -2.96 1.55 -16.01
C CYS A 169 -1.59 2.12 -15.62
N LEU A 170 -1.52 2.89 -14.52
CA LEU A 170 -0.23 3.37 -14.00
C LEU A 170 0.63 2.19 -13.51
N ALA A 171 0.05 1.27 -12.75
CA ALA A 171 0.75 0.07 -12.29
C ALA A 171 1.24 -0.82 -13.46
N GLU A 172 0.48 -0.95 -14.55
CA GLU A 172 0.89 -1.67 -15.76
C GLU A 172 2.12 -1.08 -16.44
N ALA A 173 2.22 0.25 -16.47
CA ALA A 173 3.40 0.94 -16.97
C ALA A 173 4.60 0.67 -16.06
N LEU A 174 4.41 0.83 -14.74
CA LEU A 174 5.46 0.65 -13.75
C LEU A 174 5.98 -0.78 -13.66
N ALA A 175 5.13 -1.78 -13.92
CA ALA A 175 5.51 -3.20 -14.00
C ALA A 175 6.39 -3.52 -15.22
N LYS A 176 6.52 -2.60 -16.18
CA LYS A 176 7.48 -2.68 -17.29
C LYS A 176 8.72 -1.84 -16.97
N GLU A 177 8.62 -0.55 -17.21
CA GLU A 177 9.68 0.44 -16.98
C GLU A 177 9.00 1.80 -16.85
N PHE A 178 9.56 2.66 -16.00
CA PHE A 178 9.05 4.02 -15.88
C PHE A 178 9.31 4.79 -17.18
N ASP A 179 8.24 5.07 -17.92
CA ASP A 179 8.23 5.93 -19.09
C ASP A 179 6.88 6.64 -19.22
N LEU A 180 6.91 7.96 -19.34
CA LEU A 180 5.70 8.78 -19.39
C LEU A 180 4.85 8.46 -20.62
N ASN A 181 5.49 8.15 -21.77
CA ASN A 181 4.76 7.80 -22.99
C ASN A 181 3.99 6.49 -22.81
N THR A 182 4.60 5.50 -22.18
CA THR A 182 3.97 4.22 -21.83
C THR A 182 2.80 4.43 -20.88
N ILE A 183 2.94 5.26 -19.83
CA ILE A 183 1.84 5.60 -18.91
C ILE A 183 0.68 6.25 -19.69
N GLY A 184 0.97 7.27 -20.50
CA GLY A 184 -0.02 7.96 -21.33
C GLY A 184 -0.72 7.02 -22.32
N GLN A 185 0.02 6.09 -22.93
CA GLN A 185 -0.54 5.09 -23.84
C GLN A 185 -1.50 4.14 -23.14
N TYR A 186 -1.21 3.69 -21.91
CA TYR A 186 -2.15 2.86 -21.16
C TYR A 186 -3.44 3.62 -20.81
N PHE A 187 -3.36 4.92 -20.51
CA PHE A 187 -4.55 5.75 -20.30
C PHE A 187 -5.39 5.87 -21.60
N VAL A 188 -4.73 6.01 -22.75
CA VAL A 188 -5.40 6.00 -24.07
C VAL A 188 -6.05 4.63 -24.34
N MET A 189 -5.37 3.53 -24.05
CA MET A 189 -5.92 2.18 -24.20
C MET A 189 -7.13 1.94 -23.31
N TRP A 190 -7.14 2.47 -22.08
CA TRP A 190 -8.32 2.40 -21.23
C TRP A 190 -9.51 3.13 -21.87
N LEU A 191 -9.32 4.40 -22.24
CA LEU A 191 -10.40 5.22 -22.79
C LEU A 191 -10.94 4.71 -24.14
N ASN A 192 -10.03 4.27 -25.03
CA ASN A 192 -10.38 3.94 -26.42
C ASN A 192 -10.58 2.44 -26.68
N ASN A 193 -10.03 1.56 -25.83
CA ASN A 193 -10.05 0.11 -26.03
C ASN A 193 -10.60 -0.67 -24.82
N ASN A 194 -11.19 0.02 -23.84
CA ASN A 194 -11.73 -0.57 -22.62
C ASN A 194 -10.69 -1.35 -21.79
N PHE A 195 -9.40 -1.11 -22.00
CA PHE A 195 -8.33 -1.74 -21.22
C PHE A 195 -8.48 -1.36 -19.75
N TRP A 196 -8.31 -2.30 -18.82
CA TRP A 196 -8.56 -2.05 -17.39
C TRP A 196 -9.95 -1.61 -16.97
N THR A 197 -10.96 -1.64 -17.84
CA THR A 197 -12.35 -1.47 -17.37
C THR A 197 -12.79 -2.67 -16.53
N ALA A 198 -13.60 -2.43 -15.50
CA ALA A 198 -14.12 -3.48 -14.63
C ALA A 198 -15.00 -4.50 -15.39
N ARG A 199 -15.80 -4.03 -16.35
CA ARG A 199 -16.80 -4.85 -17.08
C ARG A 199 -16.88 -4.58 -18.58
N GLY A 200 -15.77 -4.17 -19.20
CA GLY A 200 -15.68 -4.02 -20.66
C GLY A 200 -16.22 -2.70 -21.22
N THR A 201 -16.57 -1.74 -20.36
CA THR A 201 -17.07 -0.41 -20.75
C THR A 201 -16.46 0.68 -19.87
N VAL A 202 -15.99 1.76 -20.49
CA VAL A 202 -15.58 2.98 -19.79
C VAL A 202 -16.81 3.75 -19.31
N PHE A 203 -16.80 4.18 -18.05
CA PHE A 203 -17.72 5.15 -17.48
C PHE A 203 -16.96 6.09 -16.53
N ASP A 204 -17.66 7.05 -15.93
CA ASP A 204 -17.17 7.99 -14.90
C ASP A 204 -16.03 8.95 -15.22
N ILE A 205 -15.41 8.86 -16.39
CA ILE A 205 -14.27 9.74 -16.70
C ILE A 205 -14.59 11.24 -16.60
N GLY A 206 -13.86 11.92 -15.71
CA GLY A 206 -13.90 13.37 -15.55
C GLY A 206 -13.45 14.14 -16.80
N ILE A 207 -13.97 15.36 -16.97
CA ILE A 207 -13.76 16.20 -18.17
C ILE A 207 -12.27 16.46 -18.43
N ALA A 208 -11.51 16.86 -17.40
CA ALA A 208 -10.08 17.17 -17.53
C ALA A 208 -9.27 15.93 -17.95
N THR A 209 -9.54 14.78 -17.31
CA THR A 209 -8.93 13.49 -17.67
C THR A 209 -9.24 13.11 -19.12
N ARG A 210 -10.50 13.22 -19.55
CA ARG A 210 -10.92 12.92 -20.93
C ARG A 210 -10.21 13.81 -21.95
N GLN A 211 -10.11 15.10 -21.67
CA GLN A 211 -9.44 16.06 -22.56
C GLN A 211 -7.95 15.77 -22.68
N ALA A 212 -7.26 15.52 -21.56
CA ALA A 212 -5.84 15.22 -21.56
C ALA A 212 -5.51 13.91 -22.29
N ILE A 213 -6.24 12.82 -22.01
CA ILE A 213 -6.07 11.54 -22.73
C ILE A 213 -6.33 11.74 -24.24
N GLY A 214 -7.34 12.54 -24.61
CA GLY A 214 -7.59 12.90 -26.00
C GLY A 214 -6.47 13.69 -26.68
N ARG A 215 -5.70 14.49 -25.92
CA ARG A 215 -4.48 15.19 -26.41
C ARG A 215 -3.33 14.21 -26.62
N ILE A 216 -3.09 13.31 -25.67
CA ILE A 216 -2.07 12.24 -25.77
C ILE A 216 -2.35 11.35 -27.00
N ALA A 217 -3.61 10.96 -27.21
CA ALA A 217 -4.01 10.18 -28.38
C ALA A 217 -3.74 10.88 -29.73
N LYS A 218 -3.59 12.21 -29.74
CA LYS A 218 -3.22 13.02 -30.90
C LYS A 218 -1.71 13.27 -31.03
N GLY A 219 -0.90 12.67 -30.16
CA GLY A 219 0.56 12.73 -30.21
C GLY A 219 1.19 13.82 -29.33
N GLU A 220 0.44 14.42 -28.41
CA GLU A 220 1.01 15.35 -27.43
C GLU A 220 1.82 14.61 -26.36
N GLN A 221 2.92 15.23 -25.90
CA GLN A 221 3.73 14.67 -24.81
C GLN A 221 2.90 14.55 -23.53
N PRO A 222 2.94 13.39 -22.84
CA PRO A 222 2.08 13.13 -21.70
C PRO A 222 2.12 14.20 -20.62
N ASP A 223 3.30 14.61 -20.15
CA ASP A 223 3.48 15.61 -19.08
C ASP A 223 3.05 17.04 -19.45
N LEU A 224 2.71 17.29 -20.73
CA LEU A 224 2.16 18.57 -21.21
C LEU A 224 0.64 18.50 -21.51
N ALA A 225 0.04 17.31 -21.42
CA ALA A 225 -1.35 17.08 -21.82
C ALA A 225 -2.38 17.55 -20.79
N GLY A 226 -2.06 17.55 -19.50
CA GLY A 226 -2.92 18.08 -18.45
C GLY A 226 -3.05 19.60 -18.48
N ASP A 227 -4.23 20.14 -18.15
CA ASP A 227 -4.39 21.59 -18.01
C ASP A 227 -3.70 22.06 -16.71
N ALA A 228 -2.95 23.15 -16.81
CA ALA A 228 -2.20 23.78 -15.72
C ALA A 228 -2.92 25.02 -15.17
N LYS A 229 -4.18 25.27 -15.54
CA LYS A 229 -5.00 26.36 -14.99
C LYS A 229 -5.57 26.01 -13.62
N GLU A 230 -5.76 27.04 -12.81
CA GLU A 230 -6.37 26.93 -11.48
C GLU A 230 -7.79 26.32 -11.49
N THR A 231 -8.52 26.50 -12.59
CA THR A 231 -9.86 25.92 -12.76
C THR A 231 -9.85 24.42 -13.05
N SER A 232 -8.68 23.81 -13.24
CA SER A 232 -8.51 22.38 -13.59
C SER A 232 -7.87 21.58 -12.45
N ASN A 233 -8.36 21.76 -11.22
CA ASN A 233 -7.88 21.07 -10.02
C ASN A 233 -8.85 19.98 -9.52
N GLY A 234 -9.32 19.16 -10.46
CA GLY A 234 -10.03 17.92 -10.14
C GLY A 234 -9.13 16.91 -9.44
N ASN A 235 -9.72 15.95 -8.74
CA ASN A 235 -9.02 14.86 -8.04
C ASN A 235 -8.48 13.74 -8.96
N GLY A 236 -8.70 13.82 -10.27
CA GLY A 236 -8.41 12.70 -11.18
C GLY A 236 -6.94 12.27 -11.28
N ALA A 237 -5.98 13.14 -10.92
CA ALA A 237 -4.57 12.72 -10.77
C ALA A 237 -4.31 12.03 -9.42
N LEU A 238 -4.89 12.57 -8.33
CA LEU A 238 -4.73 12.04 -6.98
C LEU A 238 -5.29 10.62 -6.86
N MET A 239 -6.47 10.37 -7.45
CA MET A 239 -7.16 9.10 -7.33
C MET A 239 -6.38 7.88 -7.81
N ARG A 240 -5.44 8.10 -8.74
CA ARG A 240 -4.70 7.04 -9.43
C ARG A 240 -3.22 6.95 -9.08
N ILE A 241 -2.72 7.85 -8.23
CA ILE A 241 -1.27 8.06 -8.07
C ILE A 241 -0.59 6.97 -7.24
N SER A 242 -1.36 6.19 -6.47
CA SER A 242 -0.83 5.32 -5.42
C SER A 242 0.23 4.29 -5.86
N PRO A 243 0.18 3.66 -7.06
CA PRO A 243 1.22 2.72 -7.48
C PRO A 243 2.60 3.37 -7.68
N LEU A 244 2.62 4.69 -7.92
CA LEU A 244 3.87 5.44 -8.09
C LEU A 244 4.74 5.38 -6.82
N LEU A 245 4.13 5.20 -5.65
CA LEU A 245 4.82 5.05 -4.37
C LEU A 245 6.04 4.12 -4.47
N PHE A 246 5.84 2.93 -5.04
CA PHE A 246 6.86 1.90 -5.04
C PHE A 246 8.06 2.24 -5.93
N TYR A 247 7.84 3.00 -7.00
CA TYR A 247 8.93 3.53 -7.83
C TYR A 247 9.72 4.65 -7.12
N LEU A 248 9.11 5.32 -6.15
CA LEU A 248 9.66 6.48 -5.47
C LEU A 248 10.40 6.17 -4.16
N LEU A 249 10.21 4.99 -3.57
CA LEU A 249 10.64 4.65 -2.19
C LEU A 249 12.08 5.09 -1.85
N ASN A 250 13.03 4.76 -2.72
CA ASN A 250 14.46 4.98 -2.48
C ASN A 250 15.01 6.26 -3.13
N LYS A 251 14.16 7.09 -3.71
CA LYS A 251 14.56 8.31 -4.41
C LYS A 251 14.65 9.51 -3.46
N PRO A 252 15.57 10.47 -3.68
CA PRO A 252 15.60 11.70 -2.89
C PRO A 252 14.33 12.53 -3.11
N ILE A 253 13.94 13.32 -2.10
CA ILE A 253 12.68 14.09 -2.11
C ILE A 253 12.50 14.97 -3.36
N ASN A 254 13.59 15.53 -3.90
CA ASN A 254 13.58 16.30 -5.14
C ASN A 254 13.12 15.46 -6.35
N GLU A 255 13.67 14.26 -6.51
CA GLU A 255 13.24 13.36 -7.58
C GLU A 255 11.80 12.90 -7.37
N ARG A 256 11.40 12.61 -6.12
CA ARG A 256 10.02 12.21 -5.81
C ARG A 256 9.02 13.29 -6.20
N PHE A 257 9.33 14.56 -5.90
CA PHE A 257 8.48 15.68 -6.30
C PHE A 257 8.41 15.86 -7.82
N GLU A 258 9.55 15.85 -8.52
CA GLU A 258 9.56 16.04 -9.98
C GLU A 258 8.87 14.89 -10.73
N ILE A 259 9.09 13.65 -10.32
CA ILE A 259 8.39 12.49 -10.91
C ILE A 259 6.88 12.57 -10.61
N THR A 260 6.50 12.94 -9.39
CA THR A 260 5.08 13.15 -9.03
C THR A 260 4.45 14.23 -9.91
N LYS A 261 5.17 15.34 -10.13
CA LYS A 261 4.75 16.43 -11.01
C LYS A 261 4.54 15.95 -12.44
N GLN A 262 5.48 15.20 -13.00
CA GLN A 262 5.36 14.63 -14.34
C GLN A 262 4.13 13.72 -14.46
N VAL A 263 3.94 12.79 -13.53
CA VAL A 263 2.82 11.82 -13.58
C VAL A 263 1.46 12.49 -13.33
N SER A 264 1.39 13.45 -12.41
CA SER A 264 0.17 14.27 -12.21
C SER A 264 -0.16 15.03 -13.50
N SER A 265 0.84 15.67 -14.11
CA SER A 265 0.68 16.53 -15.29
C SER A 265 0.23 15.79 -16.54
N ILE A 266 0.24 14.45 -16.53
CA ILE A 266 -0.39 13.63 -17.57
C ILE A 266 -1.85 14.01 -17.78
N THR A 267 -2.57 14.40 -16.72
CA THR A 267 -3.93 14.95 -16.88
C THR A 267 -4.26 16.17 -16.03
N HIS A 268 -3.52 16.43 -14.95
CA HIS A 268 -3.71 17.59 -14.08
C HIS A 268 -2.35 18.25 -13.81
N GLY A 269 -2.01 19.28 -14.58
CA GLY A 269 -0.70 19.94 -14.55
C GLY A 269 -0.59 21.11 -13.58
N HIS A 270 -1.69 21.53 -12.96
CA HIS A 270 -1.66 22.64 -12.01
C HIS A 270 -0.94 22.24 -10.71
N ILE A 271 -0.11 23.14 -10.17
CA ILE A 271 0.75 22.88 -9.01
C ILE A 271 -0.01 22.37 -7.78
N ARG A 272 -1.26 22.78 -7.60
CA ARG A 272 -2.13 22.29 -6.52
C ARG A 272 -2.42 20.80 -6.62
N SER A 273 -2.68 20.28 -7.81
CA SER A 273 -2.86 18.84 -8.03
C SER A 273 -1.57 18.08 -7.77
N VAL A 274 -0.43 18.66 -8.17
CA VAL A 274 0.92 18.13 -7.91
C VAL A 274 1.21 18.04 -6.41
N ILE A 275 0.99 19.12 -5.65
CA ILE A 275 1.20 19.15 -4.19
C ILE A 275 0.30 18.12 -3.51
N ALA A 276 -0.95 17.98 -3.93
CA ALA A 276 -1.86 16.99 -3.36
C ALA A 276 -1.40 15.55 -3.60
N CYS A 277 -0.99 15.23 -4.83
CA CYS A 277 -0.39 13.92 -5.15
C CYS A 277 0.89 13.67 -4.36
N PHE A 278 1.75 14.69 -4.24
CA PHE A 278 3.01 14.60 -3.52
C PHE A 278 2.78 14.39 -2.02
N TYR A 279 1.85 15.13 -1.41
CA TYR A 279 1.47 14.92 -0.01
C TYR A 279 0.96 13.50 0.21
N TYR A 280 0.05 13.01 -0.64
CA TYR A 280 -0.46 11.65 -0.57
C TYR A 280 0.67 10.61 -0.62
N LEU A 281 1.61 10.76 -1.56
CA LEU A 281 2.72 9.83 -1.73
C LEU A 281 3.71 9.90 -0.58
N GLU A 282 4.01 11.07 -0.02
CA GLU A 282 4.89 11.19 1.16
C GLU A 282 4.24 10.60 2.42
N PHE A 283 2.91 10.74 2.56
CA PHE A 283 2.16 10.07 3.63
C PHE A 283 2.23 8.55 3.45
N ALA A 284 1.95 8.06 2.24
CA ALA A 284 2.04 6.64 1.92
C ALA A 284 3.47 6.10 2.10
N ARG A 285 4.50 6.86 1.76
CA ARG A 285 5.91 6.48 1.93
C ARG A 285 6.27 6.27 3.40
N GLN A 286 5.82 7.14 4.30
CA GLN A 286 6.08 6.93 5.73
C GLN A 286 5.20 5.84 6.35
N LEU A 287 4.01 5.56 5.81
CA LEU A 287 3.20 4.39 6.18
C LEU A 287 3.90 3.09 5.77
N TYR A 288 4.53 3.08 4.61
CA TYR A 288 5.33 1.95 4.13
C TYR A 288 6.52 1.66 5.06
N GLU A 289 7.09 2.70 5.68
CA GLU A 289 8.13 2.61 6.73
C GLU A 289 7.57 2.24 8.12
N GLU A 290 6.27 1.92 8.23
CA GLU A 290 5.57 1.45 9.43
C GLU A 290 5.54 2.45 10.60
N ASN A 291 5.57 3.74 10.29
CA ASN A 291 5.42 4.80 11.29
C ASN A 291 3.95 4.97 11.72
N ASP A 292 3.73 5.51 12.92
CA ASP A 292 2.39 5.86 13.40
C ASP A 292 1.76 6.98 12.55
N LYS A 293 0.47 6.82 12.19
CA LYS A 293 -0.25 7.75 11.29
C LYS A 293 -0.29 9.20 11.81
N PHE A 294 -0.30 9.42 13.12
CA PHE A 294 -0.28 10.77 13.70
C PHE A 294 1.13 11.36 13.68
N GLU A 295 2.16 10.55 13.96
CA GLU A 295 3.55 10.98 13.82
C GLU A 295 3.87 11.35 12.37
N ILE A 296 3.44 10.54 11.39
CA ILE A 296 3.54 10.84 9.96
C ILE A 296 2.92 12.20 9.65
N TYR A 297 1.67 12.40 10.08
CA TYR A 297 0.96 13.64 9.85
C TYR A 297 1.72 14.85 10.40
N LYS A 298 2.21 14.77 11.63
CA LYS A 298 3.01 15.85 12.27
C LYS A 298 4.36 16.07 11.58
N ASN A 299 5.02 15.00 11.15
CA ASN A 299 6.30 15.12 10.43
C ASN A 299 6.09 15.83 9.09
N LEU A 300 5.04 15.49 8.34
CA LEU A 300 4.73 16.09 7.04
C LEU A 300 4.38 17.58 7.13
N GLN A 301 3.77 18.04 8.22
CA GLN A 301 3.56 19.47 8.47
C GLN A 301 4.86 20.26 8.39
N THR A 302 5.97 19.68 8.85
CA THR A 302 7.28 20.34 8.81
C THR A 302 8.02 20.05 7.50
N THR A 303 8.11 18.79 7.09
CA THR A 303 8.96 18.38 5.95
C THR A 303 8.42 18.91 4.62
N ILE A 304 7.11 18.76 4.35
CA ILE A 304 6.50 19.28 3.12
C ILE A 304 6.50 20.80 3.10
N SER A 305 6.14 21.47 4.21
CA SER A 305 6.14 22.93 4.27
C SER A 305 7.54 23.50 3.95
N SER A 306 8.58 22.94 4.58
CA SER A 306 9.96 23.36 4.37
C SER A 306 10.38 23.11 2.92
N TYR A 307 10.02 21.95 2.38
CA TYR A 307 10.33 21.56 1.01
C TYR A 307 9.69 22.51 -0.03
N LEU A 308 8.39 22.79 0.10
CA LEU A 308 7.67 23.66 -0.85
C LEU A 308 8.21 25.09 -0.84
N ILE A 309 8.61 25.60 0.33
CA ILE A 309 9.27 26.90 0.47
C ILE A 309 10.63 26.90 -0.25
N LEU A 310 11.44 25.85 -0.05
CA LEU A 310 12.73 25.70 -0.73
C LEU A 310 12.59 25.62 -2.26
N GLN A 311 11.53 24.96 -2.75
CA GLN A 311 11.19 24.91 -4.18
C GLN A 311 10.58 26.22 -4.73
N SER A 312 10.53 27.29 -3.92
CA SER A 312 9.97 28.59 -4.32
C SER A 312 8.52 28.50 -4.83
N ILE A 313 7.74 27.55 -4.31
CA ILE A 313 6.31 27.46 -4.62
C ILE A 313 5.59 28.68 -4.05
N SER A 314 4.63 29.20 -4.81
CA SER A 314 3.84 30.37 -4.43
C SER A 314 3.28 30.22 -3.00
N PRO A 315 3.53 31.18 -2.09
CA PRO A 315 2.97 31.13 -0.74
C PRO A 315 1.44 31.06 -0.72
N LYS A 316 0.76 31.60 -1.75
CA LYS A 316 -0.70 31.50 -1.90
C LYS A 316 -1.15 30.06 -2.15
N GLU A 317 -0.41 29.29 -2.93
CA GLU A 317 -0.73 27.89 -3.18
C GLU A 317 -0.39 27.03 -1.97
N ILE A 318 0.72 27.30 -1.27
CA ILE A 318 1.04 26.60 -0.01
C ILE A 318 -0.06 26.82 1.04
N ALA A 319 -0.55 28.07 1.18
CA ALA A 319 -1.57 28.43 2.16
C ALA A 319 -2.90 27.67 1.98
N ILE A 320 -3.21 27.18 0.77
CA ILE A 320 -4.38 26.35 0.51
C ILE A 320 -4.30 25.01 1.26
N PHE A 321 -3.10 24.53 1.56
CA PHE A 321 -2.85 23.29 2.30
C PHE A 321 -2.69 23.51 3.82
N ASP A 322 -2.97 24.71 4.35
CA ASP A 322 -2.74 25.04 5.77
C ASP A 322 -3.44 24.08 6.74
N ARG A 323 -4.61 23.54 6.37
CA ARG A 323 -5.31 22.54 7.19
C ARG A 323 -4.53 21.23 7.35
N LEU A 324 -3.74 20.85 6.36
CA LEU A 324 -2.87 19.67 6.40
C LEU A 324 -1.46 19.99 6.93
N LEU A 325 -0.98 21.22 6.69
CA LEU A 325 0.40 21.63 6.96
C LEU A 325 0.61 22.37 8.28
N LYS A 326 -0.46 22.89 8.90
CA LYS A 326 -0.38 23.71 10.12
C LYS A 326 -1.43 23.35 11.17
N GLU A 327 -2.54 22.75 10.78
CA GLU A 327 -3.64 22.41 11.69
C GLU A 327 -3.76 20.90 11.93
N ASP A 328 -4.47 20.55 13.00
CA ASP A 328 -4.81 19.17 13.33
C ASP A 328 -6.18 18.82 12.77
N ILE A 329 -6.20 18.43 11.49
CA ILE A 329 -7.45 18.20 10.76
C ILE A 329 -8.35 17.17 11.46
N TYR A 330 -7.76 16.19 12.15
CA TYR A 330 -8.47 15.16 12.92
C TYR A 330 -9.27 15.70 14.11
N ASN A 331 -9.00 16.94 14.57
CA ASN A 331 -9.83 17.63 15.58
C ASN A 331 -11.05 18.34 14.98
N LEU A 332 -11.13 18.45 13.64
CA LEU A 332 -12.27 19.05 12.99
C LEU A 332 -13.48 18.12 13.04
N THR A 333 -14.65 18.72 13.22
CA THR A 333 -15.91 18.00 13.13
C THR A 333 -16.15 17.55 11.69
N GLU A 334 -16.84 16.42 11.55
CA GLU A 334 -17.23 15.86 10.25
C GLU A 334 -17.89 16.90 9.31
N ALA A 335 -18.67 17.84 9.86
CA ALA A 335 -19.33 18.89 9.09
C ALA A 335 -18.38 19.89 8.39
N LYS A 336 -17.11 19.95 8.80
CA LYS A 336 -16.07 20.80 8.21
C LYS A 336 -15.21 20.07 7.17
N ILE A 337 -15.47 18.78 6.95
CA ILE A 337 -14.80 17.97 5.94
C ILE A 337 -15.71 17.95 4.71
N TYR A 338 -15.13 18.15 3.52
CA TYR A 338 -15.82 18.13 2.23
C TYR A 338 -15.30 16.97 1.39
N SER A 339 -16.12 16.46 0.46
CA SER A 339 -15.81 15.27 -0.33
C SER A 339 -16.25 15.41 -1.80
N SER A 340 -16.20 16.62 -2.35
CA SER A 340 -16.48 16.89 -3.76
C SER A 340 -15.28 16.52 -4.65
N GLY A 341 -15.45 16.55 -5.98
CA GLY A 341 -14.36 16.32 -6.96
C GLY A 341 -13.23 17.35 -7.03
N TYR A 342 -13.13 18.27 -6.08
CA TYR A 342 -11.97 19.14 -5.90
C TYR A 342 -10.86 18.39 -5.16
N VAL A 343 -9.65 18.39 -5.72
CA VAL A 343 -8.50 17.59 -5.23
C VAL A 343 -8.21 17.74 -3.73
N LEU A 344 -8.34 18.96 -3.18
CA LEU A 344 -8.08 19.19 -1.76
C LEU A 344 -9.17 18.60 -0.87
N HIS A 345 -10.44 18.65 -1.29
CA HIS A 345 -11.54 18.06 -0.53
C HIS A 345 -11.33 16.54 -0.40
N THR A 346 -11.01 15.85 -1.50
CA THR A 346 -10.68 14.42 -1.49
C THR A 346 -9.48 14.11 -0.59
N LEU A 347 -8.37 14.85 -0.73
CA LEU A 347 -7.17 14.60 0.07
C LEU A 347 -7.44 14.80 1.57
N GLU A 348 -8.03 15.92 1.95
CA GLU A 348 -8.37 16.23 3.33
C GLU A 348 -9.34 15.21 3.93
N ALA A 349 -10.38 14.83 3.20
CA ALA A 349 -11.33 13.81 3.65
C ALA A 349 -10.65 12.46 3.87
N SER A 350 -9.75 12.06 2.97
CA SER A 350 -9.05 10.78 3.06
C SER A 350 -8.12 10.71 4.25
N ILE A 351 -7.31 11.75 4.47
CA ILE A 351 -6.42 11.86 5.63
C ILE A 351 -7.24 11.94 6.93
N TRP A 352 -8.32 12.72 6.95
CA TRP A 352 -9.20 12.81 8.11
C TRP A 352 -9.84 11.46 8.46
N CYS A 353 -10.34 10.71 7.48
CA CYS A 353 -10.89 9.37 7.69
C CYS A 353 -9.85 8.44 8.31
N LEU A 354 -8.64 8.40 7.75
CA LEU A 354 -7.55 7.55 8.23
C LEU A 354 -7.14 7.88 9.68
N LEU A 355 -7.02 9.18 10.00
CA LEU A 355 -6.64 9.63 11.35
C LEU A 355 -7.75 9.44 12.39
N THR A 356 -9.01 9.28 11.99
CA THR A 356 -10.17 9.20 12.90
C THR A 356 -10.86 7.83 12.89
N THR A 357 -10.18 6.80 12.40
CA THR A 357 -10.62 5.39 12.38
C THR A 357 -9.43 4.47 12.59
N ASP A 358 -9.68 3.22 13.02
CA ASP A 358 -8.63 2.26 13.41
C ASP A 358 -8.70 0.93 12.66
N SER A 359 -9.46 0.88 11.56
CA SER A 359 -9.51 -0.28 10.67
C SER A 359 -9.72 0.14 9.22
N TYR A 360 -9.27 -0.70 8.28
CA TYR A 360 -9.50 -0.48 6.85
C TYR A 360 -11.00 -0.30 6.55
N LYS A 361 -11.81 -1.19 7.12
CA LYS A 361 -13.26 -1.21 6.93
C LYS A 361 -13.89 0.11 7.36
N ASP A 362 -13.55 0.60 8.55
CA ASP A 362 -14.15 1.82 9.09
C ASP A 362 -13.65 3.05 8.33
N ALA A 363 -12.37 3.12 7.96
CA ALA A 363 -11.81 4.21 7.19
C ALA A 363 -12.53 4.39 5.84
N VAL A 364 -12.66 3.29 5.08
CA VAL A 364 -13.27 3.31 3.75
C VAL A 364 -14.77 3.54 3.81
N LEU A 365 -15.50 2.91 4.74
CA LEU A 365 -16.92 3.19 4.89
C LEU A 365 -17.18 4.62 5.33
N LYS A 366 -16.34 5.19 6.20
CA LYS A 366 -16.46 6.59 6.60
C LYS A 366 -16.24 7.53 5.42
N ALA A 367 -15.25 7.23 4.58
CA ALA A 367 -14.97 7.97 3.35
C ALA A 367 -16.15 7.94 2.38
N VAL A 368 -16.69 6.75 2.07
CA VAL A 368 -17.83 6.59 1.15
C VAL A 368 -19.09 7.27 1.70
N ASN A 369 -19.35 7.18 3.01
CA ASN A 369 -20.55 7.76 3.61
C ASN A 369 -20.50 9.30 3.76
N PHE A 370 -19.40 9.96 3.40
CA PHE A 370 -19.38 11.41 3.29
C PHE A 370 -20.27 11.94 2.15
N GLY A 371 -20.55 11.11 1.14
CA GLY A 371 -21.33 11.52 -0.04
C GLY A 371 -20.51 12.34 -1.02
N GLU A 372 -21.21 12.93 -2.00
CA GLU A 372 -20.63 13.69 -3.11
C GLU A 372 -19.78 12.80 -4.03
N ASP A 373 -18.47 12.93 -4.02
CA ASP A 373 -17.54 12.14 -4.85
C ASP A 373 -17.03 10.94 -4.05
N THR A 374 -17.90 9.92 -3.95
CA THR A 374 -17.77 8.82 -2.98
C THR A 374 -16.81 7.74 -3.41
N ASP A 375 -16.77 7.41 -4.69
CA ASP A 375 -15.81 6.46 -5.26
C ASP A 375 -14.40 7.03 -5.15
N THR A 376 -14.16 8.29 -5.52
CA THR A 376 -12.81 8.86 -5.41
C THR A 376 -12.34 9.01 -3.98
N THR A 377 -13.19 9.51 -3.09
CA THR A 377 -12.83 9.62 -1.67
C THR A 377 -12.61 8.22 -1.06
N GLY A 378 -13.41 7.23 -1.47
CA GLY A 378 -13.24 5.82 -1.10
C GLY A 378 -11.92 5.23 -1.59
N ALA A 379 -11.57 5.45 -2.86
CA ALA A 379 -10.37 4.96 -3.54
C ALA A 379 -9.08 5.51 -2.88
N VAL A 380 -9.00 6.83 -2.71
CA VAL A 380 -7.84 7.50 -2.08
C VAL A 380 -7.68 7.07 -0.62
N THR A 381 -8.78 7.01 0.14
CA THR A 381 -8.74 6.49 1.52
C THR A 381 -8.32 5.02 1.55
N GLY A 382 -8.87 4.22 0.65
CA GLY A 382 -8.62 2.79 0.54
C GLY A 382 -7.16 2.46 0.21
N GLY A 383 -6.50 3.24 -0.64
CA GLY A 383 -5.08 3.08 -0.92
C GLY A 383 -4.20 3.27 0.32
N LEU A 384 -4.44 4.34 1.09
CA LEU A 384 -3.69 4.61 2.34
C LEU A 384 -4.05 3.62 3.45
N ALA A 385 -5.34 3.34 3.65
CA ALA A 385 -5.80 2.41 4.66
C ALA A 385 -5.30 0.98 4.36
N GLY A 386 -5.30 0.59 3.09
CA GLY A 386 -4.72 -0.67 2.65
C GLY A 386 -3.27 -0.76 3.09
N LEU A 387 -2.47 0.26 2.83
CA LEU A 387 -1.06 0.30 3.21
C LEU A 387 -0.83 0.31 4.73
N LEU A 388 -1.66 1.05 5.48
CA LEU A 388 -1.59 1.16 6.94
C LEU A 388 -1.94 -0.16 7.64
N TYR A 389 -3.02 -0.81 7.24
CA TYR A 389 -3.52 -2.00 7.93
C TYR A 389 -3.05 -3.31 7.29
N GLY A 390 -2.67 -3.30 6.01
CA GLY A 390 -2.28 -4.48 5.26
C GLY A 390 -3.45 -5.21 4.59
N PHE A 391 -3.14 -5.97 3.54
CA PHE A 391 -4.10 -6.64 2.66
C PHE A 391 -5.02 -7.60 3.43
N CYS A 392 -4.49 -8.30 4.43
CA CYS A 392 -5.24 -9.26 5.25
C CYS A 392 -6.36 -8.61 6.10
N HIS A 393 -6.33 -7.29 6.30
CA HIS A 393 -7.36 -6.54 7.03
C HIS A 393 -8.46 -5.98 6.12
N ILE A 394 -8.31 -6.09 4.79
CA ILE A 394 -9.38 -5.80 3.85
C ILE A 394 -10.42 -6.94 3.92
N PRO A 395 -11.72 -6.66 4.13
CA PRO A 395 -12.73 -7.71 4.24
C PRO A 395 -12.72 -8.66 3.04
N THR A 396 -12.47 -9.95 3.31
CA THR A 396 -12.36 -11.00 2.27
C THR A 396 -13.62 -11.09 1.40
N LYS A 397 -14.80 -10.82 1.97
CA LYS A 397 -16.07 -10.73 1.25
C LYS A 397 -16.05 -9.65 0.17
N TRP A 398 -15.47 -8.49 0.44
CA TRP A 398 -15.37 -7.38 -0.50
C TRP A 398 -14.37 -7.69 -1.61
N ILE A 399 -13.19 -8.22 -1.26
CA ILE A 399 -12.22 -8.68 -2.25
C ILE A 399 -12.83 -9.74 -3.18
N GLY A 400 -13.56 -10.71 -2.61
CA GLY A 400 -14.21 -11.78 -3.38
C GLY A 400 -15.33 -11.30 -4.32
N GLN A 401 -15.79 -10.05 -4.17
CA GLN A 401 -16.85 -9.45 -4.98
C GLN A 401 -16.30 -8.52 -6.07
N LEU A 402 -15.03 -8.12 -5.99
CA LEU A 402 -14.40 -7.24 -6.98
C LEU A 402 -14.39 -7.86 -8.37
N ALA A 403 -14.75 -7.04 -9.35
CA ALA A 403 -14.49 -7.33 -10.74
C ALA A 403 -12.97 -7.49 -10.97
N ARG A 404 -12.60 -8.42 -11.85
CA ARG A 404 -11.20 -8.65 -12.26
C ARG A 404 -10.21 -8.92 -11.12
N LYS A 405 -10.68 -9.45 -9.97
CA LYS A 405 -9.84 -9.80 -8.81
C LYS A 405 -8.53 -10.50 -9.20
N ASN A 406 -8.61 -11.55 -10.02
CA ASN A 406 -7.43 -12.33 -10.41
C ASN A 406 -6.45 -11.53 -11.28
N ASP A 407 -6.95 -10.59 -12.09
CA ASP A 407 -6.09 -9.73 -12.91
C ASP A 407 -5.37 -8.70 -12.04
N ILE A 408 -6.05 -8.17 -11.01
CA ILE A 408 -5.44 -7.25 -10.03
C ILE A 408 -4.32 -7.98 -9.27
N GLU A 409 -4.57 -9.23 -8.88
CA GLU A 409 -3.57 -10.08 -8.22
C GLU A 409 -2.35 -10.33 -9.11
N ASN A 410 -2.56 -10.70 -10.38
CA ASN A 410 -1.47 -10.87 -11.34
C ASN A 410 -0.69 -9.57 -11.59
N LEU A 411 -1.37 -8.43 -11.66
CA LEU A 411 -0.71 -7.12 -11.79
C LEU A 411 0.15 -6.80 -10.57
N ALA A 412 -0.32 -7.11 -9.37
CA ALA A 412 0.46 -6.93 -8.15
C ALA A 412 1.75 -7.77 -8.17
N GLU A 413 1.66 -9.03 -8.62
CA GLU A 413 2.82 -9.93 -8.75
C GLU A 413 3.85 -9.40 -9.76
N ARG A 414 3.40 -9.00 -10.96
CA ARG A 414 4.31 -8.43 -11.98
C ARG A 414 4.97 -7.13 -11.52
N LEU A 415 4.22 -6.28 -10.83
CA LEU A 415 4.77 -5.04 -10.28
C LEU A 415 5.80 -5.36 -9.18
N CYS A 416 5.52 -6.34 -8.32
CA CYS A 416 6.44 -6.82 -7.28
C CYS A 416 7.75 -7.33 -7.88
N GLU A 417 7.67 -8.19 -8.90
CA GLU A 417 8.85 -8.69 -9.61
C GLU A 417 9.68 -7.54 -10.18
N LYS A 418 9.03 -6.52 -10.76
CA LYS A 418 9.75 -5.37 -11.29
C LYS A 418 10.44 -4.54 -10.21
N ILE A 419 9.78 -4.32 -9.08
CA ILE A 419 10.33 -3.51 -7.97
C ILE A 419 11.48 -4.24 -7.27
N ALA A 420 11.41 -5.56 -7.11
CA ALA A 420 12.50 -6.35 -6.55
C ALA A 420 13.79 -6.29 -7.40
N ASN A 421 13.69 -5.88 -8.66
CA ASN A 421 14.81 -5.72 -9.58
C ASN A 421 15.37 -4.27 -9.65
N TYR A 422 14.79 -3.31 -8.92
CA TYR A 422 15.36 -1.96 -8.73
C TYR A 422 16.34 -1.93 -7.56
#